data_AF-A0A3Q9WMV8-F1
#
_entry.id   AF-A0A3Q9WMV8-F1
#
_cell.length_a   1.000
_cell.length_b   1.000
_cell.length_c   1.000
_cell.angle_alpha   90.00
_cell.angle_beta   90.00
_cell.angle_gamma   90.00
#
_symmetry.space_group_name_H-M   'P 1'
#
loop_
_entity.id
_entity.type
_entity.pdbx_description
1 polymer ?
#
loop_
_entity_poly.entity_id
_entity_poly.type
_entity_poly.pdbx_seq_one_letter_code
_entity_poly.pdbx_strand_id
1 'polypeptide(L)' 'MALDRRGNIFVAELFAGRISVIAAGTDEAVPFLEAVLPADVEIDGKYLYATTNALPGGPEPAPPAGVLMRTRLDYSRQ' A
#
# COMPACT_ATOMS: atom_id res chain seq x y z
N MET A 1 7.88 1.67 0.78
CA MET A 1 7.44 1.07 2.08
C MET A 1 7.43 2.18 3.11
N ALA A 2 6.57 2.12 4.11
CA ALA A 2 6.46 3.16 5.15
C ALA A 2 6.35 2.57 6.55
N LEU A 3 6.70 3.37 7.56
CA LEU A 3 6.50 3.03 8.97
C LEU A 3 5.47 3.97 9.60
N ASP A 4 4.62 3.42 10.47
CA ASP A 4 3.79 4.25 11.35
C ASP A 4 4.47 4.54 12.69
N ARG A 5 3.81 5.36 13.53
CA ARG A 5 4.32 5.70 14.87
C ARG A 5 4.31 4.55 15.87
N ARG A 6 3.69 3.41 15.53
CA ARG A 6 3.66 2.19 16.35
C ARG A 6 4.77 1.20 15.93
N GLY A 7 5.50 1.51 14.85
CA GLY A 7 6.56 0.65 14.31
C GLY A 7 6.04 -0.41 13.33
N ASN A 8 4.78 -0.34 12.90
CA ASN A 8 4.27 -1.24 11.87
C ASN A 8 4.83 -0.83 10.50
N ILE A 9 5.15 -1.82 9.68
CA ILE A 9 5.67 -1.62 8.32
C ILE A 9 4.53 -1.84 7.32
N PHE A 10 4.33 -0.88 6.41
CA PHE A 10 3.39 -1.00 5.30
C PHE A 10 4.15 -1.17 3.98
N VAL A 11 3.75 -2.17 3.19
CA VAL A 11 4.45 -2.57 1.97
C VAL A 11 3.48 -2.55 0.79
N ALA A 12 3.82 -1.80 -0.26
CA ALA A 12 3.15 -1.89 -1.54
C ALA A 12 3.60 -3.17 -2.26
N GLU A 13 2.68 -4.09 -2.52
CA GLU A 13 2.94 -5.33 -3.25
C GLU A 13 2.39 -5.22 -4.68
N LEU A 14 3.17 -4.61 -5.58
CA LEU A 14 2.78 -4.26 -6.95
C LEU A 14 1.97 -5.35 -7.66
N PHE A 15 2.51 -6.58 -7.71
CA PHE A 15 1.89 -7.70 -8.43
C PHE A 15 0.93 -8.53 -7.58
N ALA A 16 0.93 -8.36 -6.25
CA ALA A 16 -0.07 -8.99 -5.40
C ALA A 16 -1.37 -8.16 -5.32
N GLY A 17 -1.37 -6.93 -5.85
CA GLY A 17 -2.56 -6.10 -5.90
C GLY A 17 -3.01 -5.57 -4.54
N ARG A 18 -2.09 -5.43 -3.59
CA ARG A 18 -2.41 -5.03 -2.22
C ARG A 18 -1.31 -4.24 -1.55
N ILE A 19 -1.67 -3.62 -0.45
CA ILE A 19 -0.78 -3.11 0.57
C ILE A 19 -0.91 -4.05 1.76
N SER A 20 0.23 -4.57 2.22
CA SER A 20 0.29 -5.41 3.42
C SER A 20 0.86 -4.63 4.59
N VAL A 21 0.59 -5.13 5.79
CA VAL A 21 1.16 -4.65 7.04
C VAL A 21 1.94 -5.78 7.71
N ILE A 22 3.13 -5.45 8.22
CA ILE A 22 3.90 -6.29 9.13
C ILE A 22 3.86 -5.60 10.49
N ALA A 23 3.31 -6.29 11.49
CA ALA A 23 3.19 -5.75 12.83
C ALA A 23 4.57 -5.58 13.47
N ALA A 24 4.73 -4.54 14.30
CA ALA A 24 5.98 -4.32 15.01
C ALA A 24 6.38 -5.56 15.84
N GLY A 25 7.60 -6.06 15.62
CA GLY A 25 8.13 -7.23 16.31
C GLY A 25 7.74 -8.59 15.71
N THR A 26 7.03 -8.60 14.58
CA THR A 26 6.77 -9.81 13.79
C THR A 26 7.49 -9.75 12.44
N ASP A 27 7.51 -10.87 11.73
CA ASP A 27 8.00 -11.01 10.34
C ASP A 27 6.89 -11.43 9.36
N GLU A 28 5.67 -11.63 9.87
CA GLU A 28 4.50 -12.00 9.07
C GLU A 28 3.84 -10.77 8.43
N ALA A 29 3.71 -10.78 7.11
CA ALA A 29 2.95 -9.81 6.35
C ALA A 29 1.49 -10.27 6.19
N VAL A 30 0.55 -9.43 6.60
CA VAL A 30 -0.88 -9.67 6.43
C VAL A 30 -1.52 -8.59 5.56
N PRO A 31 -2.57 -8.90 4.76
CA PRO A 31 -3.22 -7.90 3.93
C PRO A 31 -3.80 -6.74 4.77
N PHE A 32 -3.55 -5.50 4.35
CA PHE A 32 -4.11 -4.30 4.96
C PHE A 32 -5.17 -3.65 4.07
N LEU A 33 -4.88 -3.49 2.77
CA LEU A 33 -5.77 -2.84 1.81
C LEU A 33 -5.52 -3.35 0.39
N GLU A 34 -6.58 -3.70 -0.35
CA GLU A 34 -6.49 -3.97 -1.78
C GLU A 34 -6.16 -2.67 -2.56
N ALA A 35 -5.22 -2.74 -3.50
CA ALA A 35 -4.78 -1.59 -4.28
C ALA A 35 -4.35 -2.04 -5.70
N VAL A 36 -4.78 -1.32 -6.73
CA VAL A 36 -4.43 -1.68 -8.11
C VAL A 36 -3.00 -1.25 -8.41
N LEU A 37 -2.10 -2.21 -8.63
CA LEU A 37 -0.71 -1.97 -9.02
C LEU A 37 -0.03 -0.87 -8.16
N PRO A 38 0.04 -1.05 -6.83
CA PRO A 38 0.63 -0.07 -5.93
C PRO A 38 2.16 -0.04 -6.12
N ALA A 39 2.75 1.15 -6.16
CA ALA A 39 4.20 1.32 -6.31
C ALA A 39 4.88 1.73 -5.00
N ASP A 40 4.36 2.74 -4.31
CA ASP A 40 4.92 3.20 -3.05
C ASP A 40 3.82 3.63 -2.07
N VAL A 41 4.19 3.72 -0.80
CA VAL A 41 3.33 4.15 0.30
C VAL A 41 4.07 5.10 1.23
N GLU A 42 3.35 6.08 1.80
CA GLU A 42 3.85 7.03 2.78
C GLU A 42 2.79 7.34 3.84
N ILE A 43 3.19 7.74 5.05
CA ILE A 43 2.28 7.89 6.20
C ILE A 43 2.46 9.25 6.89
N ASP A 44 1.35 9.98 7.10
CA ASP A 44 1.36 11.25 7.88
C ASP A 44 0.98 11.07 9.37
N GLY A 45 0.69 9.83 9.76
CA GLY A 45 0.27 9.41 11.09
C GLY A 45 -1.24 9.33 11.30
N LYS A 46 -2.05 9.79 10.34
CA LYS A 46 -3.51 9.59 10.30
C LYS A 46 -3.95 8.83 9.05
N TYR A 47 -3.24 9.05 7.95
CA TYR A 47 -3.50 8.45 6.67
C TYR A 47 -2.28 7.70 6.15
N LEU A 48 -2.57 6.63 5.42
CA LEU A 48 -1.65 6.01 4.50
C LEU A 48 -1.98 6.53 3.10
N TYR A 49 -0.96 7.02 2.42
CA TYR A 49 -0.99 7.42 1.02
C TYR A 49 -0.34 6.32 0.19
N ALA A 50 -0.85 6.07 -1.01
CA ALA A 50 -0.28 5.11 -1.93
C ALA A 50 -0.29 5.66 -3.36
N THR A 51 0.80 5.47 -4.09
CA THR A 51 0.78 5.62 -5.55
C THR A 51 0.31 4.30 -6.16
N THR A 52 -0.68 4.38 -7.05
CA THR A 52 -1.30 3.21 -7.69
C THR A 52 -1.33 3.38 -9.21
N ASN A 53 -1.73 2.33 -9.94
CA ASN A 53 -1.68 2.28 -11.39
C ASN A 53 -0.27 2.56 -11.95
N ALA A 54 0.74 2.04 -11.27
CA ALA A 54 2.15 2.27 -11.62
C ALA A 54 2.53 1.66 -12.98
N LEU A 55 1.77 0.66 -13.43
CA LEU A 55 1.89 0.02 -14.74
C LEU A 55 0.53 0.06 -15.46
N PRO A 56 0.52 -0.11 -16.80
CA PRO A 56 -0.71 -0.33 -17.56
C PRO A 56 -1.42 -1.61 -17.07
N GLY A 57 -2.75 -1.55 -16.93
CA GLY A 57 -3.55 -2.67 -16.41
C GLY A 57 -3.95 -3.73 -17.45
N GLY A 58 -3.59 -3.54 -18.72
CA GLY A 58 -3.98 -4.41 -19.83
C GLY A 58 -2.79 -4.87 -20.68
N PRO A 59 -3.02 -5.83 -21.60
CA PRO A 59 -1.96 -6.39 -22.45
C PRO A 59 -1.51 -5.43 -23.56
N GLU A 60 -2.33 -4.42 -23.88
CA GLU A 60 -2.03 -3.44 -24.91
C GLU A 60 -1.05 -2.36 -24.42
N PRO A 61 -0.14 -1.87 -25.28
CA PRO A 61 0.72 -0.75 -24.95
C PRO A 61 -0.10 0.50 -24.61
N ALA A 62 -0.01 0.94 -23.36
CA ALA A 62 -0.59 2.18 -22.87
C ALA A 62 0.39 2.85 -21.89
N PRO A 63 0.33 4.17 -21.70
CA PRO A 63 1.07 4.82 -20.62
C PRO A 63 0.49 4.41 -19.25
N PRO A 64 1.31 4.40 -18.17
CA PRO A 64 0.80 4.31 -16.81
C PRO A 64 -0.20 5.44 -16.50
N ALA A 65 -1.29 5.10 -15.80
CA ALA A 65 -2.33 6.05 -15.39
C ALA A 65 -2.23 6.30 -13.87
N GLY A 66 -1.04 6.68 -13.42
CA GLY A 66 -0.69 6.79 -12.01
C GLY A 66 -1.63 7.71 -11.23
N VAL A 67 -2.09 7.27 -10.06
CA VAL A 67 -2.92 8.09 -9.17
C VAL A 67 -2.46 8.00 -7.73
N LEU A 68 -2.84 9.00 -6.93
CA LEU A 68 -2.65 9.01 -5.48
C LEU A 68 -3.94 8.51 -4.81
N MET A 69 -3.84 7.41 -4.09
CA MET A 69 -4.87 6.93 -3.18
C MET A 69 -4.53 7.34 -1.74
N ARG A 70 -5.54 7.57 -0.91
CA ARG A 70 -5.37 7.69 0.54
C ARG A 70 -6.41 6.87 1.29
N THR A 71 -5.99 6.26 2.39
CA THR A 71 -6.88 5.60 3.35
C THR A 71 -6.56 6.02 4.78
N ARG A 72 -7.53 5.92 5.67
CA ARG A 72 -7.29 6.18 7.10
C ARG A 72 -6.54 4.99 7.71
N LEU A 73 -5.58 5.26 8.58
CA LEU A 73 -5.02 4.25 9.45
C LEU A 73 -6.06 3.90 10.52
N ASP A 74 -6.77 2.79 10.28
CA ASP A 74 -7.75 2.24 11.20
C ASP A 74 -7.22 0.93 11.79
N TYR A 75 -6.68 1.03 13.00
CA TYR A 75 -6.10 -0.09 13.73
C TYR A 75 -7.15 -0.98 14.41
N SER A 76 -8.44 -0.66 14.31
CA SER A 76 -9.53 -1.50 14.86
C SER A 76 -10.00 -2.60 13.89
N ARG A 77 -9.50 -2.59 12.65
CA ARG A 77 -9.84 -3.56 11.60
C ARG A 77 -8.92 -4.79 11.55
N GLN A 78 -8.06 -4.98 12.55
CA GLN A 78 -7.21 -6.18 12.68
C GLN A 78 -7.74 -7.09 13.77
#